data_AF-A0A918M2R0-F1
#
_entry.id   AF-A0A918M2R0-F1
#
_cell.length_a   1.000
_cell.length_b   1.000
_cell.length_c   1.000
_cell.angle_alpha   90.00
_cell.angle_beta   90.00
_cell.angle_gamma   90.00
#
_symmetry.space_group_name_H-M   'P 1'
#
loop_
_entity.id
_entity.type
_entity.pdbx_description
1 polymer ?
#
loop_
_entity_poly.entity_id
_entity_poly.type
_entity_poly.pdbx_seq_one_letter_code
_entity_poly.pdbx_strand_id
1 'polypeptide(L)'
;MNARERILGRVRAAVAGAPDAPEPARDYRTSHSPEDPAALLDLLHRNLAEYRARVHRATEAELPSLIARLLAGHGAASVAVPPGLPAAWLSVTEAEARHDTAERPLTAYALDATDAVVTTCALAIAETGTIVLDATEGQGRRALTLVPDLHICVVRAPAQVVASVPLALPRLDPARPSTWISGPSATSDIELDRVEGVHGPRTLEVVLVTQARPGTGRRRATPAGGAGAPEHRHMQPE
;
A
#
# COMPACT_ATOMS: atom_id res chain seq x y z
N MET A 1 10.56 -43.86 -24.92
CA MET A 1 9.36 -43.26 -24.34
C MET A 1 9.59 -43.04 -22.85
N ASN A 2 9.53 -41.79 -22.37
CA ASN A 2 9.77 -41.46 -20.95
C ASN A 2 8.49 -41.51 -20.11
N ALA A 3 8.61 -41.42 -18.77
CA ALA A 3 7.46 -41.50 -17.86
C ALA A 3 6.40 -40.42 -18.13
N ARG A 4 6.83 -39.20 -18.48
CA ARG A 4 5.94 -38.08 -18.83
C ARG A 4 5.09 -38.41 -20.06
N GLU A 5 5.71 -38.91 -21.13
CA GLU A 5 5.01 -39.31 -22.36
C GLU A 5 3.98 -40.40 -22.09
N ARG A 6 4.33 -41.40 -21.28
CA ARG A 6 3.41 -42.50 -20.92
C ARG A 6 2.20 -42.00 -20.11
N ILE A 7 2.41 -41.10 -19.15
CA ILE A 7 1.32 -40.51 -18.35
C ILE A 7 0.43 -39.63 -19.22
N LEU A 8 1.01 -38.71 -19.99
CA LEU A 8 0.24 -37.83 -20.87
C LEU A 8 -0.49 -38.61 -21.96
N GLY A 9 0.08 -39.71 -22.46
CA GLY A 9 -0.58 -40.61 -23.40
C GLY A 9 -1.83 -41.26 -22.81
N ARG A 10 -1.76 -41.76 -21.56
CA ARG A 10 -2.93 -42.34 -20.86
C ARG A 10 -4.02 -41.31 -20.62
N VAL A 11 -3.65 -40.09 -20.19
CA VAL A 11 -4.62 -39.00 -19.98
C VAL A 11 -5.32 -38.65 -21.28
N ARG A 12 -4.57 -38.43 -22.37
CA ARG A 12 -5.13 -38.12 -23.70
C ARG A 12 -6.05 -39.22 -24.21
N ALA A 13 -5.66 -40.49 -24.05
CA ALA A 13 -6.49 -41.63 -24.45
C ALA A 13 -7.78 -41.73 -23.63
N ALA A 14 -7.73 -41.43 -22.33
CA ALA A 14 -8.89 -41.46 -21.45
C ALA A 14 -9.91 -40.35 -21.74
N VAL A 15 -9.47 -39.20 -22.27
CA VAL A 15 -10.34 -38.06 -22.61
C VAL A 15 -10.64 -37.96 -24.12
N ALA A 16 -10.13 -38.91 -24.92
CA ALA A 16 -10.35 -38.90 -26.37
C ALA A 16 -11.84 -39.08 -26.67
N GLY A 17 -12.45 -38.10 -27.35
CA GLY A 17 -13.87 -38.09 -27.67
C GLY A 17 -14.80 -37.60 -26.56
N ALA A 18 -14.24 -37.11 -25.44
CA ALA A 18 -15.03 -36.32 -24.49
C ALA A 18 -15.51 -35.03 -25.16
N PRO A 19 -16.76 -34.60 -24.92
CA PRO A 19 -17.22 -33.31 -25.42
C PRO A 19 -16.36 -32.20 -24.79
N ASP A 20 -16.21 -31.09 -25.52
CA ASP A 20 -15.61 -29.89 -24.95
C ASP A 20 -16.40 -29.49 -23.69
N ALA A 21 -15.67 -29.20 -22.63
CA ALA A 21 -16.30 -28.68 -21.42
C ALA A 21 -16.98 -27.34 -21.77
N PRO A 22 -18.19 -27.08 -21.26
CA PRO A 22 -18.81 -25.77 -21.44
C PRO A 22 -17.91 -24.69 -20.83
N GLU A 23 -17.87 -23.53 -21.47
CA GLU A 23 -17.18 -22.37 -20.92
C GLU A 23 -17.77 -22.03 -19.53
N PRO A 24 -16.94 -21.93 -18.49
CA PRO A 24 -17.43 -21.62 -17.16
C PRO A 24 -18.02 -20.20 -17.14
N ALA A 25 -19.26 -20.08 -16.69
CA ALA A 25 -19.86 -18.78 -16.40
C ALA A 25 -19.07 -18.08 -15.29
N ARG A 26 -18.73 -16.80 -15.51
CA ARG A 26 -17.96 -15.95 -14.57
C ARG A 26 -18.80 -14.79 -14.05
N ASP A 27 -20.08 -15.04 -13.81
CA ASP A 27 -21.08 -14.10 -13.29
C ASP A 27 -21.09 -14.02 -11.75
N TYR A 28 -20.02 -14.49 -11.11
CA TYR A 28 -19.86 -14.38 -9.65
C TYR A 28 -19.85 -12.92 -9.20
N ARG A 29 -20.40 -12.67 -8.01
CA ARG A 29 -20.35 -11.34 -7.38
C ARG A 29 -18.90 -10.95 -7.19
N THR A 30 -18.51 -9.83 -7.79
CA THR A 30 -17.13 -9.37 -7.74
C THR A 30 -16.85 -8.56 -6.49
N SER A 31 -17.84 -7.96 -5.83
CA SER A 31 -17.67 -7.27 -4.54
C SER A 31 -18.95 -7.30 -3.71
N HIS A 32 -18.77 -7.15 -2.39
CA HIS A 32 -19.84 -7.00 -1.39
C HIS A 32 -19.77 -5.62 -0.69
N SER A 33 -18.91 -4.73 -1.16
CA SER A 33 -18.56 -3.48 -0.51
C SER A 33 -19.19 -2.26 -1.18
N PRO A 34 -19.26 -1.11 -0.48
CA PRO A 34 -19.74 0.12 -1.07
C PRO A 34 -18.88 0.56 -2.26
N GLU A 35 -19.52 1.17 -3.27
CA GLU A 35 -18.81 1.79 -4.40
C GLU A 35 -18.20 3.17 -4.05
N ASP A 36 -18.62 3.77 -2.92
CA ASP A 36 -18.09 5.05 -2.45
C ASP A 36 -16.60 4.92 -2.06
N PRO A 37 -15.70 5.68 -2.69
CA PRO A 37 -14.27 5.65 -2.37
C PRO A 37 -13.96 5.97 -0.90
N ALA A 38 -14.74 6.84 -0.24
CA ALA A 38 -14.49 7.17 1.17
C ALA A 38 -14.82 5.98 2.07
N ALA A 39 -16.02 5.39 1.91
CA ALA A 39 -16.42 4.18 2.61
C ALA A 39 -15.47 2.99 2.33
N LEU A 40 -14.96 2.88 1.11
CA LEU A 40 -13.99 1.87 0.71
C LEU A 40 -12.65 2.02 1.44
N LEU A 41 -12.16 3.25 1.60
CA LEU A 41 -10.95 3.54 2.37
C LEU A 41 -11.14 3.30 3.87
N ASP A 42 -12.34 3.59 4.40
CA ASP A 42 -12.69 3.29 5.78
C ASP A 42 -12.74 1.77 6.02
N LEU A 43 -13.26 0.99 5.05
CA LEU A 43 -13.23 -0.47 5.09
C LEU A 43 -11.79 -1.00 5.07
N LEU A 44 -10.96 -0.53 4.13
CA LEU A 44 -9.55 -0.93 4.04
C LEU A 44 -8.80 -0.65 5.35
N HIS A 45 -8.96 0.56 5.90
CA HIS A 45 -8.35 0.95 7.17
C HIS A 45 -8.74 -0.02 8.28
N ARG A 46 -10.05 -0.31 8.40
CA ARG A 46 -10.58 -1.18 9.45
C ARG A 46 -10.00 -2.58 9.37
N ASN A 47 -9.99 -3.17 8.18
CA ASN A 47 -9.54 -4.54 7.97
C ASN A 47 -8.02 -4.68 8.13
N LEU A 48 -7.23 -3.70 7.68
CA LEU A 48 -5.79 -3.65 7.97
C LEU A 48 -5.53 -3.59 9.49
N ALA A 49 -6.28 -2.75 10.21
CA ALA A 49 -6.15 -2.59 11.65
C ALA A 49 -6.59 -3.83 12.44
N GLU A 50 -7.61 -4.54 11.99
CA GLU A 50 -8.07 -5.81 12.58
C GLU A 50 -6.96 -6.88 12.55
N TYR A 51 -6.16 -6.90 11.48
CA TYR A 51 -4.96 -7.73 11.38
C TYR A 51 -3.73 -7.14 12.09
N ARG A 52 -3.88 -6.08 12.90
CA ARG A 52 -2.85 -5.39 13.69
C ARG A 52 -1.85 -4.54 12.89
N ALA A 53 -2.11 -4.25 11.62
CA ALA A 53 -1.37 -3.19 10.94
C ALA A 53 -1.74 -1.83 11.54
N ARG A 54 -0.77 -0.93 11.66
CA ARG A 54 -1.04 0.45 12.07
C ARG A 54 -1.27 1.29 10.83
N VAL A 55 -2.41 1.98 10.76
CA VAL A 55 -2.85 2.65 9.53
C VAL A 55 -2.92 4.16 9.75
N HIS A 56 -2.22 4.88 8.89
CA HIS A 56 -2.14 6.34 8.88
C HIS A 56 -2.82 6.91 7.64
N ARG A 57 -3.26 8.16 7.74
CA ARG A 57 -3.68 8.96 6.59
C ARG A 57 -2.79 10.19 6.51
N ALA A 58 -2.32 10.50 5.31
CA ALA A 58 -1.49 11.66 5.05
C ALA A 58 -1.73 12.18 3.64
N THR A 59 -1.37 13.44 3.40
CA THR A 59 -1.20 13.99 2.06
C THR A 59 0.22 13.72 1.56
N GLU A 60 0.47 13.90 0.26
CA GLU A 60 1.83 13.76 -0.31
C GLU A 60 2.84 14.70 0.38
N ALA A 61 2.40 15.89 0.77
CA ALA A 61 3.23 16.89 1.44
C ALA A 61 3.60 16.50 2.88
N GLU A 62 2.73 15.77 3.57
CA GLU A 62 2.95 15.30 4.94
C GLU A 62 3.77 14.00 5.01
N LEU A 63 3.85 13.29 3.88
CA LEU A 63 4.42 11.95 3.81
C LEU A 63 5.89 11.88 4.28
N PRO A 64 6.82 12.79 3.89
CA PRO A 64 8.20 12.74 4.36
C PRO A 64 8.30 12.86 5.90
N SER A 65 7.57 13.81 6.47
CA SER A 65 7.56 14.01 7.92
C SER A 65 6.87 12.87 8.68
N LEU A 66 5.85 12.25 8.09
CA LEU A 66 5.23 11.06 8.68
C LEU A 66 6.19 9.87 8.66
N ILE A 67 6.84 9.57 7.53
CA ILE A 67 7.80 8.46 7.44
C ILE A 67 8.94 8.66 8.44
N ALA A 68 9.53 9.86 8.52
CA ALA A 68 10.58 10.14 9.50
C ALA A 68 10.12 9.92 10.96
N ARG A 69 8.90 10.35 11.31
CA ARG A 69 8.33 10.10 12.64
C ARG A 69 8.09 8.61 12.91
N LEU A 70 7.63 7.84 11.92
CA LEU A 70 7.40 6.41 12.07
C LEU A 70 8.72 5.65 12.25
N LEU A 71 9.75 5.99 11.47
CA LEU A 71 11.09 5.41 11.64
C LEU A 71 11.64 5.72 13.04
N ALA A 72 11.63 7.00 13.45
CA ALA A 72 12.11 7.41 14.76
C ALA A 72 11.31 6.79 15.92
N GLY A 73 9.98 6.67 15.77
CA GLY A 73 9.10 6.07 16.78
C GLY A 73 9.35 4.58 17.02
N HIS A 74 9.94 3.88 16.05
CA HIS A 74 10.40 2.49 16.20
C HIS A 74 11.89 2.37 16.52
N GLY A 75 12.60 3.50 16.67
CA GLY A 75 14.05 3.49 16.86
C GLY A 75 14.83 2.99 15.64
N ALA A 76 14.24 3.04 14.44
CA ALA A 76 14.88 2.59 13.21
C ALA A 76 16.00 3.56 12.80
N ALA A 77 17.25 3.11 12.86
CA ALA A 77 18.43 3.88 12.51
C ALA A 77 18.85 3.67 11.05
N SER A 78 18.32 2.66 10.38
CA SER A 78 18.60 2.30 8.99
C SER A 78 17.33 1.89 8.26
N VAL A 79 17.28 2.20 6.95
CA VAL A 79 16.12 1.90 6.10
C VAL A 79 16.57 1.34 4.76
N ALA A 80 16.04 0.18 4.38
CA ALA A 80 16.24 -0.40 3.07
C ALA A 80 15.39 0.33 2.03
N VAL A 81 16.02 0.72 0.92
CA VAL A 81 15.43 1.56 -0.12
C VAL A 81 15.39 0.81 -1.45
N PRO A 82 14.19 0.42 -1.94
CA PRO A 82 14.06 -0.19 -3.26
C PRO A 82 14.32 0.82 -4.39
N PRO A 83 14.70 0.37 -5.60
CA PRO A 83 14.82 1.23 -6.77
C PRO A 83 13.47 1.85 -7.09
N GLY A 84 13.44 3.15 -7.44
CA GLY A 84 12.21 3.87 -7.78
C GLY A 84 11.41 4.40 -6.60
N LEU A 85 11.88 4.22 -5.35
CA LEU A 85 11.28 4.93 -4.21
C LEU A 85 11.55 6.44 -4.35
N PRO A 86 10.54 7.33 -4.24
CA PRO A 86 10.77 8.76 -4.32
C PRO A 86 11.72 9.24 -3.22
N ALA A 87 12.88 9.80 -3.60
CA ALA A 87 13.89 10.25 -2.63
C ALA A 87 13.35 11.31 -1.64
N ALA A 88 12.37 12.11 -2.07
CA ALA A 88 11.70 13.09 -1.23
C ALA A 88 11.00 12.49 -0.01
N TRP A 89 10.60 11.21 -0.05
CA TRP A 89 9.95 10.53 1.08
C TRP A 89 10.88 10.32 2.28
N LEU A 90 12.20 10.29 2.03
CA LEU A 90 13.22 10.10 3.05
C LEU A 90 14.05 11.38 3.28
N SER A 91 13.67 12.53 2.72
CA SER A 91 14.50 13.72 2.74
C SER A 91 14.66 14.38 4.11
N VAL A 92 13.83 13.99 5.09
CA VAL A 92 13.80 14.54 6.45
C VAL A 92 13.98 13.48 7.53
N THR A 93 14.38 12.26 7.16
CA THR A 93 14.74 11.21 8.13
C THR A 93 16.23 11.27 8.45
N GLU A 94 16.58 10.93 9.68
CA GLU A 94 17.96 10.73 10.12
C GLU A 94 18.45 9.29 9.90
N ALA A 95 17.55 8.38 9.51
CA ALA A 95 17.90 6.97 9.28
C ALA A 95 18.81 6.82 8.05
N GLU A 96 19.84 5.97 8.18
CA GLU A 96 20.75 5.62 7.08
C GLU A 96 19.99 4.91 5.96
N ALA A 97 19.96 5.52 4.77
CA ALA A 97 19.37 4.91 3.57
C ALA A 97 20.31 3.84 2.98
N ARG A 98 19.84 2.58 2.94
CA ARG A 98 20.55 1.43 2.37
C ARG A 98 19.87 1.00 1.08
N HIS A 99 20.43 1.38 -0.06
CA HIS A 99 19.83 1.10 -1.36
C HIS A 99 20.07 -0.35 -1.80
N ASP A 100 19.00 -1.08 -2.14
CA ASP A 100 19.05 -2.42 -2.75
C ASP A 100 18.85 -2.28 -4.25
N THR A 101 19.94 -2.24 -5.04
CA THR A 101 19.85 -2.16 -6.51
C THR A 101 20.21 -3.49 -7.16
N ALA A 102 19.90 -3.65 -8.45
CA ALA A 102 20.26 -4.86 -9.18
C ALA A 102 21.78 -5.07 -9.25
N GLU A 103 22.55 -3.99 -9.34
CA GLU A 103 24.01 -3.98 -9.40
C GLU A 103 24.65 -4.18 -8.03
N ARG A 104 23.99 -3.73 -6.97
CA ARG A 104 24.45 -3.83 -5.58
C ARG A 104 23.31 -4.27 -4.66
N PRO A 105 22.88 -5.54 -4.74
CA PRO A 105 21.85 -6.05 -3.86
C PRO A 105 22.39 -6.19 -2.44
N LEU A 106 21.57 -5.84 -1.45
CA LEU A 106 21.88 -6.09 -0.05
C LEU A 106 21.87 -7.61 0.21
N THR A 107 22.86 -8.10 0.95
CA THR A 107 22.88 -9.51 1.35
C THR A 107 21.75 -9.79 2.35
N ALA A 108 21.42 -11.06 2.57
CA ALA A 108 20.47 -11.44 3.62
C ALA A 108 20.90 -10.91 5.00
N TYR A 109 22.20 -10.97 5.32
CA TYR A 109 22.75 -10.42 6.56
C TYR A 109 22.66 -8.90 6.65
N ALA A 110 22.87 -8.18 5.54
CA ALA A 110 22.72 -6.73 5.52
C ALA A 110 21.26 -6.32 5.70
N LEU A 111 20.32 -7.05 5.11
CA LEU A 111 18.88 -6.83 5.30
C LEU A 111 18.44 -7.14 6.73
N ASP A 112 18.94 -8.22 7.33
CA ASP A 112 18.67 -8.61 8.71
C ASP A 112 19.18 -7.57 9.72
N ALA A 113 20.32 -6.95 9.40
CA ALA A 113 20.87 -5.83 10.15
C ALA A 113 20.27 -4.45 9.75
N THR A 114 19.20 -4.42 8.97
CA THR A 114 18.51 -3.18 8.58
C THR A 114 17.15 -3.10 9.27
N ASP A 115 16.89 -1.97 9.94
CA ASP A 115 15.78 -1.88 10.89
C ASP A 115 14.41 -1.84 10.20
N ALA A 116 14.34 -1.20 9.03
CA ALA A 116 13.09 -0.95 8.32
C ALA A 116 13.22 -1.07 6.80
N VAL A 117 12.08 -1.22 6.13
CA VAL A 117 11.93 -1.01 4.68
C VAL A 117 10.78 -0.04 4.42
N VAL A 118 10.94 0.84 3.44
CA VAL A 118 9.87 1.70 2.94
C VAL A 118 9.56 1.31 1.49
N THR A 119 8.30 1.01 1.19
CA THR A 119 7.87 0.63 -0.16
C THR A 119 6.63 1.37 -0.63
N THR A 120 6.44 1.42 -1.94
CA THR A 120 5.13 1.57 -2.59
C THR A 120 4.37 0.23 -2.55
N CYS A 121 3.20 0.17 -3.17
CA CYS A 121 2.51 -1.08 -3.50
C CYS A 121 1.99 -1.06 -4.93
N ALA A 122 1.54 -2.21 -5.45
CA ALA A 122 0.80 -2.28 -6.70
C ALA A 122 -0.66 -1.82 -6.47
N LEU A 123 -1.32 -2.43 -5.48
CA LEU A 123 -2.68 -2.11 -5.06
C LEU A 123 -2.94 -2.56 -3.62
N ALA A 124 -4.08 -2.15 -3.06
CA ALA A 124 -4.63 -2.64 -1.80
C ALA A 124 -6.09 -3.07 -1.96
N ILE A 125 -6.51 -4.08 -1.21
CA ILE A 125 -7.82 -4.73 -1.26
C ILE A 125 -8.54 -4.46 0.05
N ALA A 126 -9.66 -3.75 -0.02
CA ALA A 126 -10.37 -3.31 1.17
C ALA A 126 -11.00 -4.47 1.94
N GLU A 127 -11.75 -5.36 1.27
CA GLU A 127 -12.50 -6.46 1.91
C GLU A 127 -11.63 -7.40 2.75
N THR A 128 -10.37 -7.58 2.36
CA THR A 128 -9.44 -8.51 3.04
C THR A 128 -8.35 -7.78 3.82
N GLY A 129 -8.29 -6.44 3.78
CA GLY A 129 -7.21 -5.68 4.39
C GLY A 129 -5.83 -6.09 3.83
N THR A 130 -5.73 -6.27 2.52
CA THR A 130 -4.52 -6.82 1.87
C THR A 130 -3.77 -5.77 1.08
N ILE A 131 -2.46 -5.73 1.21
CA ILE A 131 -1.55 -4.98 0.32
C ILE A 131 -0.91 -5.95 -0.65
N VAL A 132 -0.84 -5.59 -1.93
CA VAL A 132 -0.21 -6.40 -2.96
C VAL A 132 1.02 -5.69 -3.51
N LEU A 133 2.14 -6.40 -3.49
CA LEU A 133 3.38 -6.03 -4.17
C LEU A 133 3.55 -6.93 -5.39
N ASP A 134 3.98 -6.38 -6.52
CA ASP A 134 4.28 -7.06 -7.78
C ASP A 134 5.77 -6.92 -8.21
N ALA A 135 6.62 -6.51 -7.27
CA ALA A 135 8.06 -6.28 -7.43
C ALA A 135 8.42 -5.22 -8.48
N THR A 136 7.54 -4.25 -8.70
CA THR A 136 7.83 -3.08 -9.56
C THR A 136 8.57 -1.98 -8.82
N GLU A 137 8.83 -0.86 -9.51
CA GLU A 137 9.51 0.30 -8.94
C GLU A 137 8.87 0.78 -7.65
N GLY A 138 9.73 1.09 -6.68
CA GLY A 138 9.38 1.47 -5.33
C GLY A 138 9.03 0.30 -4.41
N GLN A 139 9.01 -0.95 -4.91
CA GLN A 139 8.69 -2.14 -4.10
C GLN A 139 9.91 -3.05 -3.88
N GLY A 140 10.76 -3.15 -4.91
CA GLY A 140 11.95 -3.99 -4.90
C GLY A 140 11.66 -5.49 -4.88
N ARG A 141 12.70 -6.30 -4.74
CA ARG A 141 12.57 -7.77 -4.67
C ARG A 141 11.99 -8.21 -3.32
N ARG A 142 11.37 -9.39 -3.30
CA ARG A 142 10.67 -9.96 -2.13
C ARG A 142 11.48 -9.97 -0.82
N ALA A 143 12.81 -10.06 -0.87
CA ALA A 143 13.64 -10.06 0.33
C ALA A 143 13.52 -8.77 1.14
N LEU A 144 13.33 -7.62 0.48
CA LEU A 144 13.20 -6.31 1.11
C LEU A 144 12.01 -6.22 2.06
N THR A 145 10.91 -6.90 1.75
CA THR A 145 9.67 -6.90 2.55
C THR A 145 9.49 -8.20 3.33
N LEU A 146 10.54 -9.01 3.43
CA LEU A 146 10.56 -10.27 4.16
C LEU A 146 11.50 -10.22 5.37
N VAL A 147 12.63 -9.52 5.25
CA VAL A 147 13.72 -9.59 6.24
C VAL A 147 13.71 -8.44 7.25
N PRO A 148 13.68 -7.15 6.86
CA PRO A 148 13.56 -6.06 7.84
C PRO A 148 12.28 -6.19 8.65
N ASP A 149 12.37 -5.93 9.95
CA ASP A 149 11.29 -6.24 10.88
C ASP A 149 10.16 -5.20 10.93
N LEU A 150 10.45 -3.99 10.43
CA LEU A 150 9.48 -2.93 10.17
C LEU A 150 9.27 -2.73 8.67
N HIS A 151 8.03 -2.88 8.21
CA HIS A 151 7.62 -2.50 6.86
C HIS A 151 6.70 -1.28 6.90
N ILE A 152 7.15 -0.16 6.33
CA ILE A 152 6.31 1.00 6.05
C ILE A 152 5.86 0.94 4.59
N CYS A 153 4.57 0.70 4.34
CA CYS A 153 4.02 0.60 3.00
C CYS A 153 3.12 1.81 2.69
N VAL A 154 3.41 2.48 1.58
CA VAL A 154 2.66 3.64 1.11
C VAL A 154 1.67 3.23 0.02
N VAL A 155 0.38 3.53 0.25
CA VAL A 155 -0.73 3.24 -0.66
C VAL A 155 -1.34 4.56 -1.14
N ARG A 156 -1.31 4.83 -2.45
CA ARG A 156 -1.92 6.04 -3.04
C ARG A 156 -3.42 5.84 -3.22
N ALA A 157 -4.21 6.44 -2.34
CA ALA A 157 -5.65 6.36 -2.31
C ALA A 157 -6.33 7.53 -3.06
N PRO A 158 -7.50 7.31 -3.70
CA PRO A 158 -8.20 6.03 -3.83
C PRO A 158 -7.74 5.16 -5.01
N ALA A 159 -6.83 5.67 -5.87
CA ALA A 159 -6.49 5.03 -7.15
C ALA A 159 -5.97 3.59 -7.03
N GLN A 160 -5.19 3.30 -6.00
CA GLN A 160 -4.62 1.97 -5.76
C GLN A 160 -5.52 1.05 -4.92
N VAL A 161 -6.70 1.49 -4.50
CA VAL A 161 -7.59 0.71 -3.65
C VAL A 161 -8.71 0.08 -4.47
N VAL A 162 -8.86 -1.23 -4.34
CA VAL A 162 -9.98 -1.99 -4.89
C VAL A 162 -10.83 -2.59 -3.79
N ALA A 163 -12.10 -2.85 -4.09
CA ALA A 163 -13.00 -3.45 -3.12
C ALA A 163 -12.57 -4.88 -2.72
N SER A 164 -12.19 -5.71 -3.69
CA SER A 164 -12.16 -7.16 -3.51
C SER A 164 -11.07 -7.84 -4.34
N VAL A 165 -10.79 -9.12 -4.03
CA VAL A 165 -9.81 -9.95 -4.74
C VAL A 165 -10.14 -10.11 -6.24
N PRO A 166 -11.40 -10.40 -6.66
CA PRO A 166 -11.72 -10.49 -8.08
C PRO A 166 -11.47 -9.20 -8.87
N LEU A 167 -11.55 -8.03 -8.22
CA LEU A 167 -11.23 -6.74 -8.83
C LEU A 167 -9.74 -6.41 -8.81
N ALA A 168 -8.97 -7.06 -7.93
CA ALA A 168 -7.51 -6.93 -7.87
C ALA A 168 -6.84 -7.69 -9.02
N LEU A 169 -7.26 -8.93 -9.28
CA LEU A 169 -6.58 -9.83 -10.23
C LEU A 169 -6.38 -9.24 -11.64
N PRO A 170 -7.36 -8.57 -12.27
CA PRO A 170 -7.18 -7.98 -13.60
C PRO A 170 -6.19 -6.81 -13.64
N ARG A 171 -5.83 -6.25 -12.48
CA ARG A 171 -4.86 -5.13 -12.37
C ARG A 171 -3.42 -5.62 -12.19
N LEU A 172 -3.20 -6.92 -12.06
CA LEU A 172 -1.89 -7.52 -11.83
C LEU A 172 -1.43 -8.26 -13.09
N ASP A 173 -0.13 -8.17 -13.37
CA ASP A 173 0.50 -8.97 -14.42
C ASP A 173 0.79 -10.39 -13.88
N PRO A 174 0.13 -11.44 -14.42
CA PRO A 174 0.31 -12.80 -13.92
C PRO A 174 1.71 -13.37 -14.20
N ALA A 175 2.51 -12.73 -15.06
CA ALA A 175 3.89 -13.12 -15.32
C ALA A 175 4.87 -12.58 -14.26
N ARG A 176 4.44 -11.69 -13.37
CA ARG A 176 5.27 -11.10 -12.32
C ARG A 176 5.05 -11.81 -10.98
N PRO A 177 6.09 -11.87 -10.12
CA PRO A 177 5.90 -12.34 -8.76
C PRO A 177 4.94 -11.39 -8.03
N SER A 178 4.00 -11.93 -7.25
CA SER A 178 3.20 -11.12 -6.35
C SER A 178 3.33 -11.57 -4.90
N THR A 179 3.39 -10.61 -3.98
CA THR A 179 3.39 -10.83 -2.53
C THR A 179 2.16 -10.14 -1.95
N TRP A 180 1.30 -10.92 -1.30
CA TRP A 180 0.03 -10.45 -0.75
C TRP A 180 0.14 -10.44 0.77
N ILE A 181 0.02 -9.27 1.38
CA ILE A 181 0.27 -9.00 2.80
C ILE A 181 -1.05 -8.61 3.46
N SER A 182 -1.64 -9.50 4.26
CA SER A 182 -2.90 -9.28 4.99
C SER A 182 -2.65 -9.11 6.49
N GLY A 183 -1.82 -8.13 6.85
CA GLY A 183 -1.33 -7.88 8.21
C GLY A 183 0.16 -8.20 8.42
N PRO A 184 0.69 -7.93 9.62
CA PRO A 184 2.05 -8.31 9.98
C PRO A 184 2.23 -9.83 9.96
N SER A 185 3.47 -10.27 9.72
CA SER A 185 3.79 -11.69 9.66
C SER A 185 3.51 -12.38 10.99
N ALA A 186 2.71 -13.44 10.92
CA ALA A 186 2.51 -14.35 12.02
C ALA A 186 2.28 -15.76 11.51
N THR A 187 2.80 -16.74 12.24
CA THR A 187 2.42 -18.14 12.11
C THR A 187 1.66 -18.58 13.34
N SER A 188 0.71 -19.47 13.16
CA SER A 188 0.17 -20.24 14.27
C SER A 188 0.93 -21.56 14.28
N ASP A 189 1.51 -21.93 15.43
CA ASP A 189 1.99 -23.30 15.61
C ASP A 189 0.80 -24.27 15.54
N ILE A 190 1.07 -25.57 15.41
CA ILE A 190 0.04 -26.63 15.39
C ILE A 190 -0.82 -26.63 16.66
N GLU A 191 -0.32 -26.02 17.73
CA GLU A 191 -0.98 -25.79 19.01
C GLU A 191 -1.84 -24.50 19.05
N LEU A 192 -2.02 -23.82 17.90
CA LEU A 192 -2.76 -22.56 17.71
C LEU A 192 -2.17 -21.32 18.40
N ASP A 193 -0.98 -21.43 18.97
CA ASP A 193 -0.25 -20.28 19.49
C ASP A 193 0.34 -19.44 18.35
N ARG A 194 -0.04 -18.16 18.32
CA ARG A 194 0.41 -17.22 17.29
C ARG A 194 1.82 -16.72 17.65
N VAL A 195 2.81 -17.10 16.85
CA VAL A 195 4.18 -16.57 16.89
C VAL A 195 4.32 -15.49 15.81
N GLU A 196 4.68 -14.27 16.22
CA GLU A 196 4.86 -13.14 15.31
C GLU A 196 6.31 -13.12 14.77
N GLY A 197 6.50 -12.85 13.47
CA GLY A 197 7.82 -12.53 12.91
C GLY A 197 8.67 -13.67 12.36
N VAL A 198 8.19 -14.91 12.33
CA VAL A 198 9.01 -16.05 11.83
C VAL A 198 9.17 -16.03 10.31
N HIS A 199 8.25 -15.39 9.58
CA HIS A 199 8.17 -15.44 8.12
C HIS A 199 7.99 -14.08 7.43
N GLY A 200 8.38 -12.98 8.10
CA GLY A 200 8.20 -11.61 7.61
C GLY A 200 8.19 -10.55 8.72
N PRO A 201 8.01 -9.28 8.37
CA PRO A 201 8.04 -8.16 9.32
C PRO A 201 6.99 -8.32 10.44
N ARG A 202 7.40 -8.15 11.71
CA ARG A 202 6.48 -8.13 12.86
C ARG A 202 5.65 -6.85 12.92
N THR A 203 6.17 -5.77 12.34
CA THR A 203 5.50 -4.47 12.34
C THR A 203 5.17 -4.03 10.92
N LEU A 204 3.89 -3.73 10.68
CA LEU A 204 3.40 -3.17 9.43
C LEU A 204 2.75 -1.81 9.70
N GLU A 205 3.36 -0.77 9.16
CA GLU A 205 2.85 0.60 9.15
C GLU A 205 2.34 0.91 7.73
N VAL A 206 1.06 1.22 7.59
CA VAL A 206 0.44 1.51 6.29
C VAL A 206 0.09 2.98 6.21
N VAL A 207 0.58 3.67 5.20
CA VAL A 207 0.26 5.08 4.96
C VAL A 207 -0.67 5.20 3.76
N LEU A 208 -1.94 5.52 4.02
CA LEU A 208 -2.91 5.83 3.00
C LEU A 208 -2.73 7.30 2.58
N VAL A 209 -2.14 7.51 1.41
CA VAL A 209 -1.94 8.85 0.86
C VAL A 209 -3.20 9.30 0.15
N THR A 210 -3.88 10.29 0.71
CA THR A 210 -5.10 10.87 0.15
C THR A 210 -4.83 12.29 -0.34
N GLN A 211 -5.59 12.74 -1.34
CA GLN A 211 -5.58 14.16 -1.70
C GLN A 211 -6.11 14.98 -0.52
N ALA A 212 -5.56 16.18 -0.31
CA ALA A 212 -6.11 17.12 0.66
C ALA A 212 -7.58 17.38 0.31
N ARG A 213 -8.49 17.22 1.28
CA ARG A 213 -9.87 17.69 1.08
C ARG A 213 -9.78 19.18 0.77
N PRO A 214 -10.40 19.68 -0.32
CA PRO A 214 -10.53 21.12 -0.49
C PRO A 214 -11.21 21.64 0.77
N GLY A 215 -10.50 22.49 1.51
CA GLY A 215 -10.97 23.00 2.80
C GLY A 215 -12.38 23.53 2.62
N THR A 216 -13.29 23.17 3.53
CA THR A 216 -14.56 23.86 3.68
C THR A 216 -14.20 25.31 3.99
N GLY A 217 -14.15 26.13 2.95
CA GLY A 217 -13.82 27.53 3.05
C GLY A 217 -14.77 28.15 4.07
N ARG A 218 -14.22 28.47 5.23
CA ARG A 218 -14.86 29.36 6.19
C ARG A 218 -15.07 30.65 5.41
N ARG A 219 -16.27 30.86 4.86
CA ARG A 219 -16.67 32.11 4.22
C ARG A 219 -16.27 33.21 5.19
N ARG A 220 -15.26 34.00 4.81
CA ARG A 220 -14.93 35.24 5.50
C ARG A 220 -16.24 36.02 5.57
N ALA A 221 -16.79 36.18 6.78
CA ALA A 221 -17.90 37.06 7.00
C ALA A 221 -17.42 38.46 6.58
N THR A 222 -17.98 38.98 5.50
CA THR A 222 -17.86 40.38 5.14
C THR A 222 -18.37 41.19 6.34
N PRO A 223 -17.58 42.11 6.90
CA PRO A 223 -18.11 42.97 7.96
C PRO A 223 -19.16 43.87 7.33
N ALA A 224 -20.36 43.85 7.91
CA ALA A 224 -21.43 44.78 7.58
C ALA A 224 -20.92 46.20 7.83
N GLY A 225 -21.01 47.05 6.81
CA GLY A 225 -20.67 48.46 6.89
C GLY A 225 -21.53 49.17 7.94
N GLY A 226 -20.87 49.98 8.76
CA GLY A 226 -21.51 50.84 9.74
C GLY A 226 -20.74 52.15 9.89
N ALA A 227 -21.36 53.20 9.33
CA ALA A 227 -21.34 54.61 9.75
C ALA A 227 -20.03 55.42 9.76
N GLY A 228 -20.10 56.63 9.18
CA GLY A 228 -19.40 57.80 9.71
C GLY A 228 -18.74 58.73 8.68
N ALA A 229 -19.47 59.78 8.29
CA ALA A 229 -19.05 61.05 7.66
C ALA A 229 -17.83 61.73 8.36
N PRO A 230 -17.14 62.78 7.81
CA PRO A 230 -17.70 63.83 6.96
C PRO A 230 -16.88 64.34 5.75
N GLU A 231 -17.63 64.93 4.81
CA GLU A 231 -17.11 65.69 3.67
C GLU A 231 -16.49 67.02 4.11
N HIS A 232 -15.21 67.21 3.77
CA HIS A 232 -14.55 68.50 3.82
C HIS A 232 -14.66 69.20 2.46
N ARG A 233 -15.30 70.37 2.49
CA ARG A 233 -15.24 71.51 1.57
C ARG A 233 -14.12 71.44 0.51
N HIS A 234 -14.51 71.54 -0.75
CA HIS A 234 -13.70 72.24 -1.74
C HIS A 234 -14.48 73.38 -2.39
N MET A 235 -13.95 74.55 -2.09
CA MET A 235 -14.16 75.88 -2.65
C MET A 235 -13.61 75.88 -4.08
N GLN A 236 -14.38 76.36 -5.07
CA GLN A 236 -13.83 77.07 -6.24
C GLN A 236 -14.86 78.10 -6.78
N PRO A 237 -14.38 79.17 -7.42
CA PRO A 237 -15.10 80.42 -7.61
C PRO A 237 -15.69 80.60 -9.02
N GLU A 238 -16.47 81.67 -9.12
CA GLU A 238 -17.14 82.31 -10.28
C GLU A 238 -18.46 81.70 -10.76
#